data_AF-A0ABD5U5V7-F1
#
_entry.id   AF-A0ABD5U5V7-F1
#
_cell.length_a   1.000
_cell.length_b   1.000
_cell.length_c   1.000
_cell.angle_alpha   90.00
_cell.angle_beta   90.00
_cell.angle_gamma   90.00
#
_symmetry.space_group_name_H-M   'P 1'
#
loop_
_entity.id
_entity.type
_entity.pdbx_description
1 polymer ?
#
loop_
_entity_poly.entity_id
_entity_poly.type
_entity_poly.pdbx_seq_one_letter_code
_entity_poly.pdbx_strand_id
1 'polypeptide(L)' 'MAHSPDMPERFVCTNCHAIFAGTPEGQGDSADFRAPDTCSACGETAFVSIERFVYQHQNEGI' A
#
# COMPACT_ATOMS: atom_id res chain seq x y z
N MET A 1 -9.12 7.07 26.56
CA MET A 1 -7.84 6.66 25.96
C MET A 1 -8.18 5.83 24.75
N ALA A 2 -8.15 6.41 23.55
CA ALA A 2 -8.34 5.68 22.31
C ALA A 2 -6.95 5.25 21.85
N HIS A 3 -6.61 3.98 22.04
CA HIS A 3 -5.53 3.39 21.26
C HIS A 3 -6.04 3.40 19.82
N SER A 4 -5.67 4.42 19.03
CA SER A 4 -5.76 4.27 17.59
C SER A 4 -4.84 3.11 17.24
N PRO A 5 -5.38 1.99 16.73
CA PRO A 5 -4.50 0.93 16.22
C PRO A 5 -3.60 1.55 15.16
N ASP A 6 -2.32 1.19 15.16
CA ASP A 6 -1.41 1.53 14.06
C ASP A 6 -2.08 1.15 12.75
N MET A 7 -2.23 2.12 11.85
CA MET A 7 -2.85 1.85 10.56
C MET A 7 -1.94 0.92 9.77
N PRO A 8 -2.50 -0.11 9.11
CA PRO A 8 -1.70 -0.96 8.24
C PRO A 8 -1.11 -0.12 7.11
N GLU A 9 0.06 -0.53 6.61
CA GLU A 9 0.63 0.07 5.41
C GLU A 9 -0.37 -0.04 4.25
N ARG A 10 -0.36 0.95 3.36
CA ARG A 10 -1.27 1.01 2.21
C ARG A 10 -0.47 0.88 0.93
N PHE A 11 -1.01 0.11 0.00
CA PHE A 11 -0.44 -0.13 -1.31
C PHE A 11 -1.38 0.39 -2.39
N VAL A 12 -0.81 0.96 -3.44
CA VAL A 12 -1.54 1.54 -4.58
C VAL A 12 -1.24 0.70 -5.82
N CYS A 13 -2.28 0.27 -6.51
CA CYS A 13 -2.14 -0.38 -7.81
C CYS A 13 -1.61 0.65 -8.82
N THR A 14 -0.49 0.34 -9.49
CA THR A 14 0.15 1.29 -10.43
C THR A 14 -0.62 1.47 -11.73
N ASN A 15 -1.65 0.67 -11.99
CA ASN A 15 -2.45 0.73 -13.21
C ASN A 15 -3.77 1.49 -13.01
N CYS A 16 -4.55 1.15 -11.99
CA CYS A 16 -5.88 1.75 -11.74
C CYS A 16 -5.94 2.66 -10.52
N HIS A 17 -4.84 2.80 -9.78
CA HIS A 17 -4.71 3.65 -8.58
C HIS A 17 -5.65 3.30 -7.41
N ALA A 18 -6.26 2.11 -7.42
CA ALA A 18 -6.99 1.58 -6.26
C ALA A 18 -6.03 1.34 -5.09
N ILE A 19 -6.48 1.68 -3.87
CA ILE A 19 -5.71 1.57 -2.63
C ILE A 19 -6.15 0.31 -1.87
N PHE A 20 -5.17 -0.47 -1.42
CA PHE A 20 -5.36 -1.71 -0.67
C PHE A 20 -4.57 -1.66 0.65
N ALA A 21 -5.12 -2.28 1.69
CA ALA A 21 -4.39 -2.49 2.94
C ALA A 21 -3.35 -3.61 2.77
N GLY A 22 -2.18 -3.41 3.36
CA GLY A 22 -1.13 -4.41 3.44
C GLY A 22 -1.51 -5.57 4.34
N THR A 23 -1.07 -6.77 3.97
CA THR A 23 -1.17 -7.95 4.84
C THR A 23 0.07 -8.00 5.72
N PRO A 24 -0.07 -8.05 7.07
CA PRO A 24 1.09 -8.14 7.94
C PRO A 24 1.80 -9.49 7.74
N GLU A 25 3.08 -9.42 7.40
CA GLU A 25 3.98 -10.56 7.29
C GLU A 25 5.04 -10.46 8.39
N GLY A 26 4.80 -11.14 9.51
CA GLY A 26 5.76 -11.16 10.60
C GLY A 26 5.11 -11.56 11.91
N GLN A 27 5.90 -12.21 12.77
CA GLN A 27 5.54 -12.51 14.15
C GLN A 27 6.59 -11.81 15.02
N GLY A 28 6.40 -10.51 15.29
CA GLY A 28 7.36 -9.67 16.02
C GLY A 28 6.98 -8.18 16.06
N ASP A 29 7.86 -7.36 16.65
CA ASP A 29 7.68 -5.90 16.86
C ASP A 29 7.80 -5.05 15.58
N SER A 30 8.37 -5.59 14.50
CA SER A 30 8.39 -4.94 13.18
C SER A 30 7.37 -5.64 12.28
N ALA A 31 6.19 -5.06 12.15
CA ALA A 31 5.19 -5.53 11.19
C ALA A 31 5.62 -5.08 9.79
N ASP A 32 6.35 -5.94 9.07
CA ASP A 32 6.48 -5.79 7.62
C ASP A 32 5.10 -6.04 7.00
N PHE A 33 4.71 -5.24 6.02
CA PHE A 33 3.44 -5.42 5.31
C PHE A 33 3.71 -5.80 3.86
N ARG A 34 3.01 -6.82 3.37
CA ARG A 34 3.03 -7.21 1.96
C ARG A 34 1.81 -6.67 1.22
N ALA A 35 2.03 -6.18 0.01
CA ALA A 35 0.97 -5.89 -0.95
C ALA A 35 0.16 -7.15 -1.31
N PRO A 36 -1.12 -7.01 -1.72
CA PRO A 36 -1.88 -8.15 -2.25
C PRO A 36 -1.24 -8.71 -3.54
N ASP A 37 -1.39 -10.01 -3.77
CA ASP A 37 -0.84 -10.67 -4.97
C ASP A 37 -1.48 -10.17 -6.27
N THR A 38 -2.74 -9.71 -6.22
CA THR A 38 -3.49 -9.26 -7.40
C THR A 38 -4.52 -8.20 -7.02
N CYS A 39 -4.67 -7.20 -7.89
CA CYS A 39 -5.64 -6.12 -7.76
C CYS A 39 -7.04 -6.64 -8.05
N SER A 40 -7.92 -6.61 -7.05
CA SER A 40 -9.31 -7.05 -7.23
C SER A 40 -10.13 -6.14 -8.16
N ALA A 41 -9.64 -4.94 -8.48
CA ALA A 41 -10.33 -3.99 -9.35
C ALA A 41 -9.99 -4.18 -10.84
N CYS A 42 -8.73 -4.47 -11.18
CA CYS A 42 -8.29 -4.56 -12.59
C CYS A 42 -7.46 -5.80 -12.94
N GLY A 43 -7.11 -6.65 -11.97
CA GLY A 43 -6.32 -7.86 -12.21
C GLY A 43 -4.80 -7.65 -12.30
N GLU A 44 -4.31 -6.42 -12.12
CA GLU A 44 -2.87 -6.12 -12.13
C GLU A 44 -2.16 -6.66 -10.86
N THR A 45 -0.87 -6.98 -10.97
CA THR A 45 -0.02 -7.49 -9.89
C THR A 45 1.02 -6.47 -9.41
N ALA A 46 1.19 -5.37 -10.15
CA ALA A 46 2.09 -4.28 -9.78
C ALA A 46 1.46 -3.32 -8.74
N PHE A 47 2.16 -3.19 -7.61
CA PHE A 47 1.80 -2.31 -6.50
C PHE A 47 3.00 -1.53 -5.99
N VAL A 48 2.73 -0.34 -5.46
CA VAL A 48 3.71 0.50 -4.75
C VAL A 48 3.15 0.92 -3.40
N SER A 49 4.00 1.18 -2.40
CA SER A 49 3.52 1.76 -1.14
C SER A 49 2.94 3.16 -1.38
N ILE A 50 1.94 3.55 -0.58
CA ILE A 50 1.26 4.84 -0.72
C ILE A 50 2.24 6.01 -0.57
N GLU A 51 3.25 5.85 0.28
CA GLU A 51 4.31 6.85 0.46
C GLU A 51 5.08 7.04 -0.85
N ARG A 52 5.46 5.95 -1.53
CA ARG A 52 6.14 5.99 -2.84
C ARG A 52 5.25 6.51 -3.96
N PHE A 53 3.96 6.18 -3.95
CA PHE A 53 3.00 6.68 -4.94
C PHE A 53 2.92 8.21 -4.95
N VAL A 54 2.93 8.83 -3.77
CA VAL A 54 2.93 10.29 -3.62
C VAL A 54 4.20 10.92 -4.19
N TYR A 55 5.36 10.27 -4.07
CA TYR A 55 6.61 10.76 -4.69
C TYR A 55 6.63 10.59 -6.20
N GLN A 56 6.00 9.53 -6.73
CA GLN A 56 6.01 9.24 -8.17
C GLN A 56 5.23 10.30 -8.97
N HIS A 57 4.10 10.78 -8.44
CA HIS A 57 3.34 11.87 -9.07
C HIS A 57 3.94 13.28 -8.86
N GLN A 58 4.77 13.49 -7.84
CA GLN A 58 5.46 14.79 -7.65
C GLN A 58 6.54 15.04 -8.72
N ASN A 59 6.99 14.01 -9.44
CA ASN A 59 7.96 14.12 -10.53
C ASN A 59 7.30 14.19 -11.92
N GLU A 60 5.97 14.23 -12.01
CA GLU A 60 5.18 14.40 -13.25
C GLU A 60 4.46 15.76 -13.24
N GLY A 61 5.25 16.82 -13.01
CA GLY A 61 4.78 18.16 -12.65
C GLY A 61 3.62 18.75 -13.47
N ILE A 62 2.92 19.68 -12.79
CA ILE A 62 2.32 20.86 -13.42
C ILE A 62 2.81 22.06 -12.63
#